data_AF-A0A2T9VJV6-F1
#
_entry.id   AF-A0A2T9VJV6-F1
#
_cell.length_a   1.000
_cell.length_b   1.000
_cell.length_c   1.000
_cell.angle_alpha   90.00
_cell.angle_beta   90.00
_cell.angle_gamma   90.00
#
_symmetry.space_group_name_H-M   'P 1'
#
loop_
_entity.id
_entity.type
_entity.pdbx_description
1 polymer ?
#
loop_
_entity_poly.entity_id
_entity_poly.type
_entity_poly.pdbx_seq_one_letter_code
_entity_poly.pdbx_strand_id
1 'polypeptide(L)'
;TPLFVKNRIEDQLGQIYSPVVPLKSGGYLVINQTEALVPIDVNSGKATRERNIEATALKTNIEAAEEAARQLRLRDLAGLIVIDFIDMDEAKNNRTVEKVLKDALKDDRARIQMGKISGFGLMEISRQRRRTGVLEGTTHVCEHCEGTGRVRSV
;
A
#
# COMPACT_ATOMS: atom_id res chain seq x y z
N THR A 1 1.84 -30.56 12.48
CA THR A 1 2.32 -29.40 11.69
C THR A 1 1.66 -28.15 12.23
N PRO A 2 2.40 -27.05 12.49
CA PRO A 2 1.80 -25.80 12.94
C PRO A 2 0.68 -25.35 12.01
N LEU A 3 -0.40 -24.79 12.57
CA LEU A 3 -1.62 -24.46 11.83
C LEU A 3 -1.36 -23.50 10.65
N PHE A 4 -0.46 -22.53 10.82
CA PHE A 4 -0.14 -21.54 9.79
C PHE A 4 0.74 -22.11 8.67
N VAL A 5 1.76 -22.92 9.01
CA VAL A 5 2.53 -23.71 8.04
C VAL A 5 1.62 -24.59 7.18
N LYS A 6 0.67 -25.30 7.81
CA LYS A 6 -0.26 -26.18 7.08
C LYS A 6 -1.11 -25.42 6.05
N ASN A 7 -1.44 -24.16 6.34
CA ASN A 7 -2.25 -23.31 5.46
C ASN A 7 -1.41 -22.34 4.60
N ARG A 8 -0.08 -22.42 4.63
CA ARG A 8 0.84 -21.51 3.92
C ARG A 8 0.63 -20.02 4.26
N ILE A 9 0.25 -19.75 5.51
CA ILE A 9 0.00 -18.38 6.02
C ILE A 9 1.30 -17.73 6.54
N GLU A 10 2.28 -18.54 6.93
CA GLU A 10 3.55 -18.06 7.51
C GLU A 10 4.28 -17.09 6.58
N ASP A 11 4.34 -17.41 5.28
CA ASP A 11 4.98 -16.56 4.28
C ASP A 11 4.27 -15.20 4.15
N GLN A 12 2.93 -15.20 4.28
CA GLN A 12 2.15 -13.96 4.24
C GLN A 12 2.35 -13.11 5.50
N LEU A 13 2.56 -13.75 6.66
CA LEU A 13 2.88 -13.05 7.91
C LEU A 13 4.28 -12.44 7.86
N GLY A 14 5.26 -13.15 7.29
CA GLY A 14 6.61 -12.59 7.10
C GLY A 14 6.61 -11.36 6.19
N GLN A 15 5.74 -11.32 5.18
CA GLN A 15 5.62 -10.16 4.28
C GLN A 15 5.06 -8.89 4.94
N ILE A 16 4.45 -8.97 6.12
CA ILE A 16 3.98 -7.80 6.89
C ILE A 16 5.14 -6.85 7.20
N TYR A 17 6.34 -7.39 7.40
CA TYR A 17 7.56 -6.63 7.69
C TYR A 17 8.27 -6.09 6.45
N SER A 18 7.93 -6.59 5.26
CA SER A 18 8.52 -6.12 4.01
C SER A 18 7.89 -4.80 3.59
N PRO A 19 8.66 -3.75 3.24
CA PRO A 19 8.11 -2.55 2.64
C PRO A 19 7.55 -2.83 1.23
N VAL A 20 8.08 -3.83 0.53
CA VAL A 20 7.66 -4.19 -0.83
C VAL A 20 6.56 -5.26 -0.78
N VAL A 21 5.47 -5.06 -1.52
CA VAL A 21 4.34 -5.99 -1.62
C VAL A 21 4.09 -6.32 -3.10
N PRO A 22 4.28 -7.58 -3.54
CA PRO A 22 4.08 -7.93 -4.95
C PRO A 22 2.59 -7.92 -5.34
N LEU A 23 2.30 -7.45 -6.55
CA LEU A 23 1.00 -7.53 -7.20
C LEU A 23 0.92 -8.77 -8.11
N LYS A 24 -0.30 -9.21 -8.42
CA LYS A 24 -0.55 -10.45 -9.18
C LYS A 24 0.02 -10.38 -10.60
N SER A 25 -0.10 -9.21 -11.24
CA SER A 25 0.40 -8.98 -12.60
C SER A 25 1.90 -8.66 -12.68
N GLY A 26 2.66 -8.77 -11.58
CA GLY A 26 4.11 -8.56 -11.56
C GLY A 26 4.57 -7.12 -11.31
N GLY A 27 3.62 -6.21 -11.00
CA GLY A 27 3.90 -4.96 -10.32
C GLY A 27 4.14 -5.15 -8.81
N TYR A 28 4.32 -4.07 -8.07
CA TYR A 28 4.46 -4.09 -6.62
C TYR A 28 4.11 -2.75 -5.98
N LEU A 29 3.72 -2.78 -4.70
CA LEU A 29 3.62 -1.61 -3.85
C LEU A 29 4.90 -1.42 -3.04
N VAL A 30 5.25 -0.18 -2.73
CA VAL A 30 6.23 0.15 -1.69
C VAL A 30 5.54 0.94 -0.60
N ILE A 31 5.50 0.38 0.62
CA ILE A 31 4.83 0.94 1.78
C ILE A 31 5.88 1.34 2.80
N ASN A 32 5.96 2.62 3.13
CA ASN A 32 6.86 3.13 4.17
C ASN A 32 6.03 3.81 5.25
N GLN A 33 6.33 3.54 6.51
CA GLN A 33 5.74 4.28 7.62
C GLN A 33 6.67 5.42 8.00
N THR A 34 6.15 6.65 8.04
CA THR A 34 6.89 7.83 8.51
C THR A 34 6.25 8.39 9.77
N GLU A 35 6.81 9.47 10.31
CA GLU A 35 6.26 10.14 11.49
C GLU A 35 4.84 10.70 11.25
N ALA A 36 4.62 11.33 10.10
CA ALA A 36 3.38 12.06 9.83
C ALA A 36 2.36 11.26 9.03
N LEU A 37 2.80 10.42 8.09
CA LEU A 37 1.93 9.72 7.17
C LEU A 37 2.54 8.41 6.65
N VAL A 38 1.70 7.59 6.02
CA VAL A 38 2.12 6.35 5.36
C VAL A 38 2.03 6.52 3.84
N PRO A 39 3.13 6.81 3.13
CA PRO A 39 3.15 6.77 1.67
C PRO A 39 3.10 5.33 1.14
N ILE A 40 2.34 5.15 0.07
CA ILE A 40 2.26 3.92 -0.72
C ILE A 40 2.53 4.28 -2.19
N ASP A 41 3.61 3.74 -2.74
CA ASP A 41 4.02 3.95 -4.13
C ASP A 41 3.67 2.72 -4.99
N VAL A 42 3.13 2.94 -6.19
CA VAL A 42 2.65 1.87 -7.08
C VAL A 42 3.57 1.73 -8.30
N ASN A 43 4.15 0.54 -8.47
CA ASN A 43 5.04 0.23 -9.58
C ASN A 43 4.46 -0.88 -10.46
N SER A 44 4.48 -0.67 -11.78
CA SER A 44 4.05 -1.69 -12.77
C SER A 44 5.09 -2.80 -13.00
N GLY A 45 6.34 -2.60 -12.54
CA GLY A 45 7.39 -3.60 -12.63
C GLY A 45 7.63 -4.08 -14.07
N LYS A 46 7.58 -5.40 -14.29
CA LYS A 46 7.78 -6.02 -15.62
C LYS A 46 6.51 -6.09 -16.48
N ALA A 47 5.37 -5.54 -16.02
CA ALA A 47 4.12 -5.55 -16.76
C ALA A 47 4.13 -4.66 -18.02
N THR A 48 5.18 -3.85 -18.21
CA THR A 48 5.36 -2.86 -19.30
C THR A 48 5.62 -3.44 -20.69
N ARG A 49 5.37 -4.74 -20.93
CA ARG A 49 5.52 -5.36 -22.27
C ARG A 49 4.31 -5.15 -23.18
N GLU A 50 3.24 -4.52 -22.69
CA GLU A 50 2.03 -4.25 -23.47
C GLU A 50 2.14 -2.95 -24.28
N ARG A 51 1.60 -2.94 -25.51
CA ARG A 51 1.57 -1.74 -26.38
C ARG A 51 0.69 -0.60 -25.84
N ASN A 52 -0.19 -0.89 -24.89
CA ASN A 52 -1.14 0.08 -24.34
C ASN A 52 -0.77 0.42 -22.88
N ILE A 53 -0.03 1.52 -22.72
CA ILE A 53 0.47 2.00 -21.42
C ILE A 53 -0.70 2.37 -20.50
N GLU A 54 -1.71 3.07 -21.03
CA GLU A 54 -2.89 3.51 -20.26
C GLU A 54 -3.68 2.32 -19.69
N ALA A 55 -3.91 1.28 -20.50
CA ALA A 55 -4.59 0.07 -20.02
C ALA A 55 -3.77 -0.67 -18.94
N THR A 56 -2.44 -0.69 -19.09
CA THR A 56 -1.53 -1.30 -18.11
C THR A 56 -1.54 -0.52 -16.80
N ALA A 57 -1.53 0.82 -16.86
CA ALA A 57 -1.61 1.70 -15.70
C ALA A 57 -2.93 1.47 -14.93
N LEU A 58 -4.07 1.51 -15.63
CA LEU A 58 -5.38 1.24 -15.02
C LEU A 58 -5.42 -0.14 -14.35
N LYS A 59 -5.00 -1.19 -15.05
CA LYS A 59 -5.00 -2.55 -14.50
C LYS A 59 -4.12 -2.66 -13.26
N THR A 60 -2.92 -2.08 -13.31
CA THR A 60 -1.99 -2.07 -12.17
C THR A 60 -2.56 -1.31 -10.99
N ASN A 61 -3.15 -0.12 -11.22
CA ASN A 61 -3.75 0.70 -10.17
C ASN A 61 -4.98 0.04 -9.54
N ILE A 62 -5.78 -0.71 -10.29
CA ILE A 62 -6.89 -1.52 -9.76
C ILE A 62 -6.36 -2.61 -8.81
N GLU A 63 -5.36 -3.38 -9.23
CA GLU A 63 -4.72 -4.39 -8.38
C GLU A 63 -4.10 -3.76 -7.13
N ALA A 64 -3.44 -2.60 -7.31
CA ALA A 64 -2.83 -1.84 -6.24
C ALA A 64 -3.86 -1.35 -5.22
N ALA A 65 -5.03 -0.88 -5.66
CA ALA A 65 -6.11 -0.43 -4.77
C ALA A 65 -6.63 -1.56 -3.87
N GLU A 66 -6.87 -2.75 -4.44
CA GLU A 66 -7.29 -3.92 -3.68
C GLU A 66 -6.23 -4.35 -2.66
N GLU A 67 -4.97 -4.40 -3.09
CA GLU A 67 -3.86 -4.86 -2.26
C GLU A 67 -3.52 -3.84 -1.16
N ALA A 68 -3.53 -2.54 -1.47
CA ALA A 68 -3.35 -1.49 -0.48
C ALA A 68 -4.42 -1.60 0.62
N ALA A 69 -5.71 -1.73 0.26
CA ALA A 69 -6.78 -1.93 1.22
C ALA A 69 -6.59 -3.17 2.11
N ARG A 70 -6.09 -4.27 1.53
CA ARG A 70 -5.74 -5.49 2.27
C ARG A 70 -4.59 -5.23 3.25
N GLN A 71 -3.52 -4.55 2.82
CA GLN A 71 -2.35 -4.24 3.64
C GLN A 71 -2.66 -3.30 4.80
N LEU A 72 -3.53 -2.30 4.59
CA LEU A 72 -3.99 -1.41 5.67
C LEU A 72 -4.57 -2.21 6.84
N ARG A 73 -5.35 -3.28 6.56
CA ARG A 73 -5.92 -4.15 7.59
C ARG A 73 -4.90 -5.08 8.21
N LEU A 74 -4.05 -5.72 7.39
CA LEU A 74 -3.10 -6.73 7.88
C LEU A 74 -1.99 -6.12 8.74
N ARG A 75 -1.51 -4.94 8.36
CA ARG A 75 -0.46 -4.21 9.09
C ARG A 75 -1.02 -3.26 10.15
N ASP A 76 -2.34 -3.10 10.16
CA ASP A 76 -3.09 -2.12 10.96
C ASP A 76 -2.56 -0.69 10.82
N LEU A 77 -2.29 -0.27 9.59
CA LEU A 77 -1.82 1.08 9.25
C LEU A 77 -2.95 2.08 9.53
N ALA A 78 -2.62 3.21 10.13
CA ALA A 78 -3.60 4.21 10.55
C ALA A 78 -3.01 5.62 10.49
N GLY A 79 -3.89 6.62 10.62
CA GLY A 79 -3.56 8.02 10.41
C GLY A 79 -3.74 8.43 8.96
N LEU A 80 -2.93 9.38 8.50
CA LEU A 80 -2.90 9.83 7.12
C LEU A 80 -2.13 8.82 6.26
N ILE A 81 -2.79 8.32 5.22
CA ILE A 81 -2.23 7.43 4.21
C ILE A 81 -2.34 8.14 2.87
N VAL A 82 -1.26 8.11 2.09
CA VAL A 82 -1.21 8.72 0.77
C VAL A 82 -0.78 7.65 -0.24
N ILE A 83 -1.59 7.42 -1.26
CA ILE A 83 -1.28 6.47 -2.33
C ILE A 83 -0.92 7.26 -3.58
N ASP A 84 0.27 7.01 -4.10
CA ASP A 84 0.77 7.54 -5.36
C ASP A 84 0.49 6.51 -6.47
N PHE A 85 -0.64 6.68 -7.14
CA PHE A 85 -1.03 5.79 -8.24
C PHE A 85 -0.24 6.17 -9.50
N ILE A 86 -0.07 5.20 -10.40
CA ILE A 86 0.52 5.48 -11.72
C ILE A 86 -0.38 6.49 -12.44
N ASP A 87 0.21 7.53 -13.02
CA ASP A 87 -0.51 8.52 -13.80
C ASP A 87 -1.35 7.87 -14.91
N MET A 88 -2.58 8.37 -15.05
CA MET A 88 -3.53 7.95 -16.09
C MET A 88 -4.11 9.18 -16.76
N ASP A 89 -4.14 9.18 -18.09
CA ASP A 89 -4.60 10.34 -18.87
C ASP A 89 -6.12 10.52 -18.77
N GLU A 90 -6.87 9.42 -18.69
CA GLU A 90 -8.33 9.49 -18.72
C GLU A 90 -8.93 9.60 -17.31
N ALA A 91 -9.61 10.71 -16.99
CA ALA A 91 -10.25 10.91 -15.69
C ALA A 91 -11.34 9.86 -15.31
N LYS A 92 -11.82 9.05 -16.27
CA LYS A 92 -12.70 7.90 -15.98
C LYS A 92 -11.92 6.73 -15.34
N ASN A 93 -10.63 6.61 -15.64
CA ASN A 93 -9.75 5.58 -15.10
C ASN A 93 -9.47 5.88 -13.63
N ASN A 94 -9.19 7.14 -13.28
CA ASN A 94 -9.10 7.60 -11.88
C ASN A 94 -10.37 7.25 -11.09
N ARG A 95 -11.56 7.60 -11.61
CA ARG A 95 -12.84 7.27 -10.96
C ARG A 95 -13.07 5.76 -10.78
N THR A 96 -12.52 4.94 -11.67
CA THR A 96 -12.61 3.48 -11.58
C THR A 96 -11.74 2.96 -10.44
N VAL A 97 -10.49 3.44 -10.34
CA VAL A 97 -9.58 3.10 -9.23
C VAL A 97 -10.14 3.57 -7.88
N GLU A 98 -10.64 4.80 -7.80
CA GLU A 98 -11.32 5.34 -6.61
C GLU A 98 -12.47 4.44 -6.14
N LYS A 99 -13.30 3.97 -7.08
CA LYS A 99 -14.43 3.09 -6.78
C LYS A 99 -13.96 1.72 -6.26
N VAL A 100 -12.98 1.11 -6.92
CA VAL A 100 -12.41 -0.17 -6.48
C VAL A 100 -11.83 -0.06 -5.07
N LEU A 101 -11.07 1.01 -4.80
CA LEU A 101 -10.50 1.25 -3.48
C LEU A 101 -11.60 1.42 -2.42
N LYS A 102 -12.63 2.21 -2.72
CA LYS A 102 -13.80 2.38 -1.83
C LYS A 102 -14.46 1.05 -1.49
N ASP A 103 -14.71 0.22 -2.50
CA ASP A 103 -15.36 -1.08 -2.35
C ASP A 103 -14.47 -2.03 -1.52
N ALA A 104 -13.16 -2.03 -1.76
CA ALA A 104 -12.19 -2.85 -1.01
C ALA A 104 -12.00 -2.42 0.46
N LEU A 105 -12.33 -1.17 0.80
CA LEU A 105 -12.26 -0.62 2.15
C LEU A 105 -13.60 -0.74 2.92
N LYS A 106 -14.68 -1.14 2.26
CA LYS A 106 -16.03 -1.21 2.85
C LYS A 106 -16.11 -2.08 4.11
N ASP A 107 -15.37 -3.20 4.13
CA ASP A 107 -15.38 -4.17 5.23
C ASP A 107 -14.28 -3.88 6.28
N ASP A 108 -13.57 -2.75 6.18
CA ASP A 108 -12.65 -2.34 7.24
C ASP A 108 -13.44 -1.96 8.50
N ARG A 109 -12.95 -2.46 9.64
CA ARG A 109 -13.57 -2.19 10.94
C ARG A 109 -13.21 -0.82 11.49
N ALA A 110 -12.17 -0.18 10.96
CA ALA A 110 -11.80 1.20 11.31
C ALA A 110 -12.67 2.18 10.52
N ARG A 111 -12.97 3.35 11.11
CA ARG A 111 -13.58 4.44 10.35
C ARG A 111 -12.57 4.94 9.32
N ILE A 112 -13.00 5.01 8.06
CA ILE A 112 -12.19 5.48 6.95
C ILE A 112 -12.85 6.70 6.30
N GLN A 113 -12.04 7.69 5.99
CA GLN A 113 -12.39 8.79 5.09
C GLN A 113 -11.43 8.73 3.90
N MET A 114 -11.97 8.86 2.69
CA MET A 114 -11.24 8.75 1.44
C MET A 114 -11.61 9.95 0.58
N GLY A 115 -10.59 10.61 0.02
CA GLY A 115 -10.76 11.69 -0.93
C GLY A 115 -10.99 11.21 -2.36
N LYS A 116 -10.64 12.06 -3.31
CA LYS A 116 -10.47 11.71 -4.72
C LYS A 116 -8.97 11.72 -5.04
N ILE A 117 -8.60 11.15 -6.17
CA ILE A 117 -7.26 11.38 -6.73
C ILE A 117 -7.15 12.88 -7.02
N SER A 118 -6.15 13.51 -6.40
CA SER A 118 -5.89 14.94 -6.51
C SER A 118 -5.34 15.31 -7.88
N GLY A 119 -5.20 16.61 -8.15
CA GLY A 119 -4.52 17.11 -9.36
C GLY A 119 -3.03 16.74 -9.43
N PHE A 120 -2.44 16.26 -8.33
CA PHE A 120 -1.06 15.77 -8.28
C PHE A 120 -0.96 14.24 -8.41
N GLY A 121 -2.06 13.54 -8.75
CA GLY A 121 -2.06 12.06 -8.87
C GLY A 121 -2.18 11.32 -7.53
N LEU A 122 -2.16 12.04 -6.40
CA LEU A 122 -2.18 11.44 -5.07
C LEU A 122 -3.61 11.18 -4.55
N MET A 123 -3.80 10.03 -3.92
CA MET A 123 -5.02 9.66 -3.19
C MET A 123 -4.79 9.74 -1.68
N GLU A 124 -5.58 10.56 -1.00
CA GLU A 124 -5.52 10.75 0.45
C GLU A 124 -6.61 9.93 1.18
N ILE A 125 -6.19 9.24 2.24
CA ILE A 125 -7.05 8.42 3.08
C ILE A 125 -6.73 8.71 4.55
N SER A 126 -7.75 8.93 5.36
CA SER A 126 -7.63 8.96 6.82
C SER A 126 -8.28 7.70 7.39
N ARG A 127 -7.48 6.88 8.08
CA ARG A 127 -7.95 5.65 8.74
C ARG A 127 -7.81 5.79 10.25
N GLN A 128 -8.90 5.61 10.98
CA GLN A 128 -8.92 5.70 12.44
C GLN A 128 -7.99 4.66 13.08
N ARG A 129 -7.08 5.13 13.94
CA ARG A 129 -6.22 4.26 14.74
C ARG A 129 -7.06 3.56 15.81
N ARG A 130 -7.10 2.22 15.79
CA ARG A 130 -7.82 1.41 16.79
C ARG A 130 -6.92 0.83 17.87
N ARG A 131 -5.67 0.56 17.52
CA ARG A 131 -4.61 0.02 18.38
C ARG A 131 -3.25 0.39 17.78
N THR A 132 -2.17 0.09 18.49
CA THR A 132 -0.81 0.24 17.99
C THR A 132 -0.60 -0.65 16.76
N GLY A 133 0.05 -0.11 15.71
CA GLY A 133 0.31 -0.85 14.47
C GLY A 133 1.24 -2.05 14.70
N VAL A 134 1.23 -3.02 13.78
CA VAL A 134 2.00 -4.27 13.98
C VAL A 134 3.50 -3.98 14.12
N LEU A 135 4.07 -3.15 13.26
CA LEU A 135 5.48 -2.78 13.33
C LEU A 135 5.81 -2.04 14.63
N GLU A 136 5.02 -1.02 14.97
CA GLU A 136 5.21 -0.23 16.19
C GLU A 136 5.12 -1.09 17.47
N GLY A 137 4.28 -2.13 17.48
CA GLY A 137 4.17 -3.05 18.62
C GLY A 137 5.20 -4.18 18.67
N THR A 138 5.95 -4.42 17.58
CA THR A 138 6.87 -5.58 17.47
C THR A 138 8.31 -5.22 17.11
N THR A 139 8.62 -3.92 16.95
CA THR A 139 9.94 -3.44 16.57
C THR A 139 10.40 -2.30 17.49
N HIS A 140 11.70 -2.01 17.47
CA HIS A 140 12.30 -0.86 18.15
C HIS A 140 13.08 -0.01 17.14
N VAL A 141 13.29 1.27 17.45
CA VAL A 141 14.07 2.18 16.60
C VAL A 141 15.52 1.69 16.54
N CYS A 142 16.11 1.69 15.35
CA CYS A 142 17.51 1.31 15.17
C CYS A 142 18.44 2.25 15.94
N GLU A 143 19.25 1.71 16.85
CA GLU A 143 20.17 2.47 17.70
C GLU A 143 21.31 3.15 16.93
N HIS A 144 21.63 2.67 15.73
CA HIS A 144 22.73 3.20 14.93
C HIS A 144 22.33 4.39 14.05
N CYS A 145 21.13 4.33 13.48
CA CYS A 145 20.67 5.34 12.52
C CYS A 145 19.51 6.18 13.06
N GLU A 146 19.03 5.90 14.28
CA GLU A 146 17.92 6.58 14.92
C GLU A 146 16.66 6.66 14.02
N GLY A 147 16.44 5.61 13.22
CA GLY A 147 15.32 5.53 12.29
C GLY A 147 15.53 6.19 10.93
N THR A 148 16.68 6.81 10.67
CA THR A 148 16.95 7.48 9.38
C THR A 148 17.11 6.52 8.19
N GLY A 149 17.50 5.27 8.44
CA GLY A 149 17.67 4.24 7.41
C GLY A 149 18.77 4.54 6.37
N ARG A 150 19.67 5.49 6.66
CA ARG A 150 20.71 5.94 5.74
C ARG A 150 22.05 6.06 6.48
N VAL A 151 23.14 5.80 5.76
CA VAL A 151 24.50 6.09 6.20
C VAL A 151 25.08 7.15 5.27
N ARG A 152 25.68 8.20 5.83
CA ARG A 152 26.30 9.28 5.03
C ARG A 152 27.46 8.70 4.21
N SER A 153 27.44 8.88 2.89
CA SER A 153 28.61 8.61 2.06
C SER A 153 29.70 9.64 2.41
N VAL A 154 30.90 9.15 2.71
CA VAL A 154 32.10 9.96 2.96
C VAL A 154 32.71 10.39 1.64
#